data_AF-A0A424YAK8-F1
#
_entry.id   AF-A0A424YAK8-F1
#
_cell.length_a   1.000
_cell.length_b   1.000
_cell.length_c   1.000
_cell.angle_alpha   90.00
_cell.angle_beta   90.00
_cell.angle_gamma   90.00
#
_symmetry.space_group_name_H-M   'P 1'
#
loop_
_entity.id
_entity.type
_entity.pdbx_description
1 polymer ?
#
loop_
_entity_poly.entity_id
_entity_poly.type
_entity_poly.pdbx_seq_one_letter_code
_entity_poly.pdbx_strand_id
1 'polypeptide(L)'
;MNEHLKEMYEPILNAFQDGYLIVCFSEVKDSLLMWSHYAKAHTGFCIEYNFKELGPKIPLTRMLMPVIYTDDLFDATQYVLNPIIKGHRYNNLFGIYTSISKGKEWEYESEWRTIFPLGPDADDEQRFIKVPTPKALYVGYKANLQDINSLKKMAISKNIPLYQMTLSEHSRKLNEETIYSPDNS
;
A
#
# COMPACT_ATOMS: atom_id res chain seq x y z
N MET A 1 -10.79 25.17 -19.30
CA MET A 1 -9.34 25.36 -19.13
C MET A 1 -8.74 25.59 -20.51
N ASN A 2 -7.96 26.65 -20.73
CA ASN A 2 -7.37 26.99 -22.04
C ASN A 2 -6.38 25.87 -22.47
N GLU A 3 -6.36 25.52 -23.75
CA GLU A 3 -5.46 24.54 -24.36
C GLU A 3 -3.97 24.84 -24.04
N HIS A 4 -3.60 26.11 -23.99
CA HIS A 4 -2.26 26.54 -23.58
C HIS A 4 -1.91 26.18 -22.12
N LEU A 5 -2.88 26.30 -21.20
CA LEU A 5 -2.68 25.87 -19.81
C LEU A 5 -2.59 24.33 -19.71
N LYS A 6 -3.26 23.63 -20.62
CA LYS A 6 -3.19 22.18 -20.73
C LYS A 6 -1.80 21.73 -21.20
N GLU A 7 -1.18 22.42 -22.15
CA GLU A 7 0.20 22.08 -22.55
C GLU A 7 1.23 22.33 -21.44
N MET A 8 1.00 23.35 -20.60
CA MET A 8 1.91 23.70 -19.51
C MET A 8 1.84 22.75 -18.29
N TYR A 9 0.67 22.15 -18.00
CA TYR A 9 0.51 21.28 -16.82
C TYR A 9 0.83 19.80 -17.07
N GLU A 10 0.67 19.28 -18.30
CA GLU A 10 0.88 17.85 -18.60
C GLU A 10 2.28 17.36 -18.19
N PRO A 11 3.39 18.09 -18.48
CA PRO A 11 4.72 17.64 -18.07
C PRO A 11 4.87 17.51 -16.56
N ILE A 12 4.22 18.38 -15.78
CA ILE A 12 4.28 18.36 -14.32
C ILE A 12 3.44 17.21 -13.77
N LEU A 13 2.27 16.94 -14.38
CA LEU A 13 1.48 15.77 -14.01
C LEU A 13 2.22 14.47 -14.29
N ASN A 14 2.84 14.33 -15.47
CA ASN A 14 3.63 13.14 -15.80
C ASN A 14 4.80 13.01 -14.84
N ALA A 15 5.53 14.10 -14.58
CA ALA A 15 6.62 14.10 -13.60
C ALA A 15 6.16 13.71 -12.18
N PHE A 16 4.93 14.06 -11.82
CA PHE A 16 4.32 13.67 -10.56
C PHE A 16 3.97 12.18 -10.53
N GLN A 17 3.28 11.68 -11.56
CA GLN A 17 2.88 10.27 -11.64
C GLN A 17 4.10 9.34 -11.69
N ASP A 18 5.10 9.71 -12.49
CA ASP A 18 6.32 8.92 -12.63
C ASP A 18 7.23 9.07 -11.41
N GLY A 19 7.18 10.22 -10.74
CA GLY A 19 8.11 10.55 -9.65
C GLY A 19 7.72 10.05 -8.26
N TYR A 20 6.55 9.45 -8.11
CA TYR A 20 6.03 8.99 -6.82
C TYR A 20 5.91 7.48 -6.78
N LEU A 21 6.61 6.86 -5.84
CA LEU A 21 6.44 5.45 -5.52
C LEU A 21 5.57 5.32 -4.27
N ILE A 22 4.45 4.60 -4.40
CA ILE A 22 3.46 4.41 -3.33
C ILE A 22 3.30 2.92 -3.06
N VAL A 23 3.39 2.54 -1.79
CA VAL A 23 3.08 1.19 -1.31
C VAL A 23 1.95 1.29 -0.29
N CYS A 24 0.89 0.52 -0.48
CA CYS A 24 -0.30 0.53 0.37
C CYS A 24 -0.34 -0.69 1.29
N PHE A 25 -0.74 -0.48 2.53
CA PHE A 25 -0.91 -1.48 3.58
C PHE A 25 -2.26 -1.28 4.26
N SER A 26 -2.70 -2.27 5.03
CA SER A 26 -3.95 -2.24 5.80
C SER A 26 -3.68 -2.73 7.21
N GLU A 27 -4.32 -2.12 8.21
CA GLU A 27 -4.31 -2.64 9.59
C GLU A 27 -5.24 -3.86 9.76
N VAL A 28 -6.19 -4.05 8.84
CA VAL A 28 -7.21 -5.11 8.92
C VAL A 28 -6.94 -6.22 7.92
N LYS A 29 -6.80 -7.45 8.44
CA LYS A 29 -6.63 -8.67 7.64
C LYS A 29 -7.84 -9.60 7.67
N ASP A 30 -8.81 -9.35 8.54
CA ASP A 30 -10.01 -10.16 8.75
C ASP A 30 -11.25 -9.62 8.02
N SER A 31 -11.12 -8.51 7.29
CA SER A 31 -12.21 -7.89 6.55
C SER A 31 -12.59 -8.69 5.30
N LEU A 32 -13.79 -9.27 5.30
CA LEU A 32 -14.32 -9.99 4.14
C LEU A 32 -14.30 -9.12 2.86
N LEU A 33 -14.64 -7.84 3.00
CA LEU A 33 -14.66 -6.90 1.88
C LEU A 33 -13.27 -6.66 1.28
N MET A 34 -12.24 -6.51 2.13
CA MET A 34 -10.85 -6.35 1.69
C MET A 34 -10.37 -7.55 0.87
N TRP A 35 -10.70 -8.77 1.31
CA TRP A 35 -10.34 -9.98 0.57
C TRP A 35 -11.08 -10.11 -0.77
N SER A 36 -12.30 -9.56 -0.87
CA SER A 36 -13.02 -9.50 -2.13
C SER A 36 -12.31 -8.60 -3.14
N HIS A 37 -11.85 -7.42 -2.70
CA HIS A 37 -11.22 -6.42 -3.57
C HIS A 37 -9.76 -6.73 -3.90
N TYR A 38 -8.95 -7.06 -2.89
CA TYR A 38 -7.50 -7.07 -3.02
C TYR A 38 -6.89 -8.47 -3.08
N ALA A 39 -7.65 -9.52 -2.74
CA ALA A 39 -7.15 -10.89 -2.75
C ALA A 39 -7.85 -11.77 -3.80
N LYS A 40 -8.03 -11.23 -5.01
CA LYS A 40 -8.63 -11.94 -6.17
C LYS A 40 -9.92 -12.68 -5.77
N ALA A 41 -10.87 -11.96 -5.17
CA ALA A 41 -12.12 -12.52 -4.67
C ALA A 41 -11.94 -13.74 -3.73
N HIS A 42 -11.09 -13.57 -2.72
CA HIS A 42 -10.73 -14.59 -1.70
C HIS A 42 -9.93 -15.81 -2.18
N THR A 43 -9.37 -15.78 -3.39
CA THR A 43 -8.48 -16.85 -3.90
C THR A 43 -7.00 -16.51 -3.74
N GLY A 44 -6.67 -15.25 -3.51
CA GLY A 44 -5.31 -14.75 -3.32
C GLY A 44 -4.79 -14.92 -1.89
N PHE A 45 -3.85 -14.05 -1.51
CA PHE A 45 -3.17 -14.10 -0.22
C PHE A 45 -2.89 -12.69 0.32
N CYS A 46 -2.55 -12.62 1.60
CA CYS A 46 -2.19 -11.42 2.33
C CYS A 46 -0.84 -11.64 3.04
N ILE A 47 -0.03 -10.60 3.09
CA ILE A 47 1.29 -10.58 3.73
C ILE A 47 1.24 -9.63 4.92
N GLU A 48 1.57 -10.12 6.11
CA GLU A 48 1.66 -9.27 7.31
C GLU A 48 3.10 -8.82 7.54
N TYR A 49 3.27 -7.55 7.87
CA TYR A 49 4.55 -6.95 8.24
C TYR A 49 4.46 -6.31 9.62
N ASN A 50 5.57 -6.28 10.36
CA ASN A 50 5.71 -5.50 11.58
C ASN A 50 6.74 -4.37 11.40
N PHE A 51 6.27 -3.19 10.97
CA PHE A 51 7.16 -2.04 10.78
C PHE A 51 7.62 -1.38 12.08
N LYS A 52 7.00 -1.70 13.23
CA LYS A 52 7.37 -1.11 14.53
C LYS A 52 8.78 -1.53 14.97
N GLU A 53 9.22 -2.72 14.56
CA GLU A 53 10.52 -3.29 14.92
C GLU A 53 11.70 -2.67 14.16
N LEU A 54 11.44 -1.96 13.05
CA LEU A 54 12.49 -1.31 12.26
C LEU A 54 13.13 -0.11 12.98
N GLY A 55 12.38 0.53 13.88
CA GLY A 55 12.84 1.71 14.61
C GLY A 55 12.84 3.02 13.80
N PRO A 56 12.99 4.17 14.47
CA PRO A 56 12.71 5.49 13.88
C PRO A 56 13.78 5.97 12.87
N LYS A 57 14.91 5.27 12.77
CA LYS A 57 16.01 5.64 11.85
C LYS A 57 15.79 5.10 10.43
N ILE A 58 14.89 4.14 10.26
CA ILE A 58 14.66 3.50 8.96
C ILE A 58 13.69 4.35 8.14
N PRO A 59 14.03 4.71 6.88
CA PRO A 59 13.16 5.52 6.02
C PRO A 59 11.76 4.94 5.87
N LEU A 60 11.65 3.60 5.73
CA LEU A 60 10.37 2.91 5.62
C LEU A 60 9.43 3.21 6.81
N THR A 61 9.96 3.27 8.03
CA THR A 61 9.18 3.60 9.23
C THR A 61 8.74 5.06 9.24
N ARG A 62 9.60 5.97 8.76
CA ARG A 62 9.32 7.42 8.76
C ARG A 62 8.35 7.84 7.66
N MET A 63 8.33 7.11 6.56
CA MET A 63 7.49 7.41 5.39
C MET A 63 6.18 6.63 5.40
N LEU A 64 5.96 5.72 6.35
CA LEU A 64 4.71 5.00 6.55
C LEU A 64 3.70 5.91 7.28
N MET A 65 2.67 6.33 6.57
CA MET A 65 1.68 7.31 7.05
C MET A 65 0.26 6.74 6.96
N PRO A 66 -0.61 7.03 7.95
CA PRO A 66 -2.01 6.66 7.87
C PRO A 66 -2.70 7.49 6.78
N VAL A 67 -3.65 6.86 6.07
CA VAL A 67 -4.49 7.56 5.11
C VAL A 67 -5.46 8.49 5.83
N ILE A 68 -5.63 9.69 5.28
CA ILE A 68 -6.62 10.68 5.69
C ILE A 68 -7.87 10.46 4.85
N TYR A 69 -8.95 10.05 5.51
CA TYR A 69 -10.24 9.81 4.89
C TYR A 69 -11.09 11.08 4.90
N THR A 70 -11.47 11.55 3.72
CA THR A 70 -12.19 12.83 3.54
C THR A 70 -13.00 12.82 2.26
N ASP A 71 -14.13 13.52 2.27
CA ASP A 71 -14.93 13.79 1.06
C ASP A 71 -14.44 15.05 0.32
N ASP A 72 -13.67 15.91 1.01
CA ASP A 72 -13.11 17.13 0.46
C ASP A 72 -11.81 16.86 -0.30
N LEU A 73 -11.68 17.43 -1.51
CA LEU A 73 -10.45 17.38 -2.29
C LEU A 73 -9.44 18.41 -1.79
N PHE A 74 -8.15 18.02 -1.76
CA PHE A 74 -7.06 18.96 -1.51
C PHE A 74 -6.84 19.88 -2.71
N ASP A 75 -6.89 21.19 -2.48
CA ASP A 75 -6.56 22.18 -3.51
C ASP A 75 -5.03 22.31 -3.69
N ALA A 76 -4.49 21.51 -4.62
CA ALA A 76 -3.08 21.56 -4.99
C ALA A 76 -2.72 22.70 -5.97
N THR A 77 -3.68 23.51 -6.42
CA THR A 77 -3.53 24.47 -7.54
C THR A 77 -2.34 25.40 -7.35
N GLN A 78 -2.17 25.97 -6.15
CA GLN A 78 -1.09 26.91 -5.88
C GLN A 78 0.31 26.27 -5.94
N TYR A 79 0.42 24.99 -5.59
CA TYR A 79 1.69 24.26 -5.57
C TYR A 79 2.15 23.88 -6.98
N VAL A 80 1.19 23.70 -7.89
CA VAL A 80 1.45 23.41 -9.31
C VAL A 80 1.64 24.70 -10.11
N LEU A 81 0.75 25.69 -9.95
CA LEU A 81 0.72 26.89 -10.80
C LEU A 81 1.73 27.97 -10.41
N ASN A 82 2.05 28.17 -9.12
CA ASN A 82 2.99 29.23 -8.73
C ASN A 82 4.40 29.03 -9.30
N PRO A 83 4.97 27.80 -9.35
CA PRO A 83 6.25 27.57 -10.03
C PRO A 83 6.21 27.91 -11.52
N ILE A 84 5.09 27.59 -12.20
CA ILE A 84 4.91 27.82 -13.63
C ILE A 84 4.76 29.32 -13.94
N ILE A 85 3.84 29.98 -13.24
CA ILE A 85 3.37 31.33 -13.60
C ILE A 85 4.23 32.41 -12.95
N LYS A 86 4.69 32.18 -11.71
CA LYS A 86 5.39 33.18 -10.90
C LYS A 86 6.90 32.90 -10.78
N GLY A 87 7.39 31.82 -11.37
CA GLY A 87 8.80 31.42 -11.24
C GLY A 87 9.21 31.07 -9.82
N HIS A 88 8.25 30.68 -8.96
CA HIS A 88 8.54 30.23 -7.60
C HIS A 88 9.28 28.89 -7.61
N ARG A 89 9.94 28.55 -6.49
CA ARG A 89 10.58 27.23 -6.34
C ARG A 89 9.51 26.13 -6.31
N TYR A 90 9.70 25.09 -7.10
CA TYR A 90 8.92 23.86 -7.04
C TYR A 90 9.32 23.06 -5.78
N ASN A 91 8.33 22.57 -5.05
CA ASN A 91 8.52 21.65 -3.94
C ASN A 91 7.59 20.47 -4.19
N ASN A 92 8.13 19.30 -4.51
CA ASN A 92 7.29 18.14 -4.80
C ASN A 92 6.51 17.65 -3.57
N LEU A 93 6.95 17.93 -2.33
CA LEU A 93 6.39 17.34 -1.10
C LEU A 93 4.89 17.58 -0.86
N PHE A 94 4.25 18.56 -1.51
CA PHE A 94 2.78 18.68 -1.44
C PHE A 94 2.08 17.40 -1.90
N GLY A 95 2.72 16.65 -2.81
CA GLY A 95 2.24 15.39 -3.32
C GLY A 95 2.09 14.29 -2.28
N ILE A 96 2.81 14.40 -1.15
CA ILE A 96 2.65 13.46 -0.05
C ILE A 96 1.23 13.56 0.52
N TYR A 97 0.75 14.78 0.78
CA TYR A 97 -0.58 14.99 1.35
C TYR A 97 -1.68 14.49 0.41
N THR A 98 -1.57 14.82 -0.89
CA THR A 98 -2.54 14.32 -1.88
C THR A 98 -2.53 12.80 -1.97
N SER A 99 -1.35 12.20 -1.84
CA SER A 99 -1.14 10.75 -1.94
C SER A 99 -1.55 9.98 -0.68
N ILE A 100 -1.79 10.64 0.46
CA ILE A 100 -2.40 10.02 1.64
C ILE A 100 -3.88 10.36 1.81
N SER A 101 -4.49 11.08 0.88
CA SER A 101 -5.93 11.35 0.92
C SER A 101 -6.70 10.22 0.22
N LYS A 102 -7.87 9.85 0.76
CA LYS A 102 -8.80 8.91 0.11
C LYS A 102 -10.25 9.26 0.48
N GLY A 103 -11.19 8.92 -0.41
CA GLY A 103 -12.63 9.09 -0.17
C GLY A 103 -13.07 8.38 1.11
N LYS A 104 -13.99 9.00 1.86
CA LYS A 104 -14.41 8.51 3.17
C LYS A 104 -15.11 7.15 3.12
N GLU A 105 -15.70 6.81 1.98
CA GLU A 105 -16.33 5.50 1.75
C GLU A 105 -15.35 4.33 1.85
N TRP A 106 -14.04 4.57 1.75
CA TRP A 106 -12.97 3.58 1.86
C TRP A 106 -12.33 3.53 3.26
N GLU A 107 -12.88 4.22 4.26
CA GLU A 107 -12.35 4.26 5.63
C GLU A 107 -12.24 2.86 6.26
N TYR A 108 -13.08 1.91 5.84
CA TYR A 108 -13.03 0.53 6.30
C TYR A 108 -11.73 -0.21 5.97
N GLU A 109 -10.91 0.31 5.04
CA GLU A 109 -9.63 -0.29 4.71
C GLU A 109 -8.58 -0.11 5.80
N SER A 110 -8.71 0.91 6.66
CA SER A 110 -7.68 1.26 7.65
C SER A 110 -6.28 1.32 7.03
N GLU A 111 -6.19 2.03 5.90
CA GLU A 111 -5.07 2.03 4.97
C GLU A 111 -3.90 2.87 5.51
N TRP A 112 -2.69 2.35 5.30
CA TRP A 112 -1.44 3.08 5.48
C TRP A 112 -0.68 3.11 4.16
N ARG A 113 -0.01 4.21 3.87
CA ARG A 113 0.81 4.35 2.66
C ARG A 113 2.24 4.70 3.02
N THR A 114 3.17 4.02 2.39
CA THR A 114 4.55 4.50 2.29
C THR A 114 4.72 5.23 0.97
N ILE A 115 5.22 6.47 1.02
CA ILE A 115 5.36 7.32 -0.16
C ILE A 115 6.80 7.76 -0.31
N PHE A 116 7.38 7.56 -1.49
CA PHE A 116 8.72 8.04 -1.83
C PHE A 116 8.65 8.98 -3.03
N PRO A 117 8.84 10.30 -2.82
CA PRO A 117 8.84 11.28 -3.90
C PRO A 117 10.23 11.33 -4.57
N LEU A 118 10.57 10.29 -5.31
CA LEU A 118 11.89 10.09 -5.92
C LEU A 118 12.16 11.01 -7.12
N GLY A 119 11.11 11.53 -7.75
CA GLY A 119 11.20 12.31 -8.98
C GLY A 119 11.19 11.43 -10.24
N PRO A 120 10.86 12.01 -11.41
CA PRO A 120 10.60 11.24 -12.63
C PRO A 120 11.83 10.50 -13.15
N ASP A 121 13.02 11.06 -12.91
CA ASP A 121 14.29 10.50 -13.38
C ASP A 121 14.85 9.39 -12.47
N ALA A 122 14.07 8.95 -11.47
CA ALA A 122 14.48 7.87 -10.59
C ALA A 122 14.57 6.54 -11.33
N ASP A 123 15.73 5.90 -11.24
CA ASP A 123 16.02 4.64 -11.91
C ASP A 123 15.33 3.44 -11.23
N ASP A 124 15.41 2.27 -11.88
CA ASP A 124 14.79 1.05 -11.38
C ASP A 124 15.36 0.61 -10.03
N GLU A 125 16.67 0.77 -9.79
CA GLU A 125 17.31 0.40 -8.52
C GLU A 125 16.78 1.24 -7.36
N GLN A 126 16.57 2.54 -7.59
CA GLN A 126 15.98 3.47 -6.61
C GLN A 126 14.51 3.16 -6.33
N ARG A 127 13.80 2.54 -7.28
CA ARG A 127 12.40 2.11 -7.13
C ARG A 127 12.26 0.78 -6.38
N PHE A 128 13.34 0.05 -6.13
CA PHE A 128 13.31 -1.14 -5.29
C PHE A 128 13.41 -0.80 -3.81
N ILE A 129 12.27 -0.86 -3.11
CA ILE A 129 12.23 -0.69 -1.65
C ILE A 129 12.41 -2.04 -0.96
N LYS A 130 13.47 -2.15 -0.16
CA LYS A 130 13.66 -3.30 0.72
C LYS A 130 12.69 -3.24 1.90
N VAL A 131 11.81 -4.23 2.01
CA VAL A 131 10.90 -4.43 3.15
C VAL A 131 11.44 -5.50 4.11
N PRO A 132 11.08 -5.47 5.40
CA PRO A 132 11.43 -6.53 6.34
C PRO A 132 10.86 -7.89 5.91
N THR A 133 11.41 -8.95 6.50
CA THR A 133 10.80 -10.28 6.39
C THR A 133 9.35 -10.22 6.87
N PRO A 134 8.39 -10.79 6.13
CA PRO A 134 7.01 -10.87 6.59
C PRO A 134 6.90 -11.58 7.94
N LYS A 135 5.98 -11.10 8.77
CA LYS A 135 5.65 -11.72 10.05
C LYS A 135 4.74 -12.95 9.88
N ALA A 136 3.84 -12.91 8.90
CA ALA A 136 2.93 -14.01 8.60
C ALA A 136 2.43 -13.96 7.15
N LEU A 137 1.99 -15.11 6.64
CA LEU A 137 1.27 -15.24 5.38
C LEU A 137 -0.15 -15.75 5.65
N TYR A 138 -1.10 -15.23 4.88
CA TYR A 138 -2.50 -15.63 4.94
C TYR A 138 -2.97 -15.99 3.55
N VAL A 139 -3.60 -17.14 3.36
CA VAL A 139 -4.18 -17.56 2.09
C VAL A 139 -5.70 -17.57 2.16
N GLY A 140 -6.36 -17.14 1.09
CA GLY A 140 -7.80 -16.94 1.09
C GLY A 140 -8.60 -18.23 1.20
N TYR A 141 -9.81 -18.14 1.75
CA TYR A 141 -10.65 -19.31 2.01
C TYR A 141 -11.08 -20.06 0.74
N LYS A 142 -11.04 -19.40 -0.43
CA LYS A 142 -11.34 -20.01 -1.75
C LYS A 142 -10.08 -20.41 -2.52
N ALA A 143 -8.89 -20.29 -1.94
CA ALA A 143 -7.66 -20.65 -2.62
C ALA A 143 -7.63 -22.14 -2.95
N ASN A 144 -7.07 -22.48 -4.10
CA ASN A 144 -6.90 -23.86 -4.51
C ASN A 144 -5.68 -24.50 -3.82
N LEU A 145 -5.61 -25.83 -3.82
CA LEU A 145 -4.51 -26.57 -3.20
C LEU A 145 -3.14 -26.27 -3.82
N GLN A 146 -3.07 -25.94 -5.10
CA GLN A 146 -1.81 -25.61 -5.76
C GLN A 146 -1.21 -24.32 -5.21
N ASP A 147 -2.01 -23.27 -5.06
CA ASP A 147 -1.60 -21.98 -4.50
C ASP A 147 -1.23 -22.12 -3.01
N ILE A 148 -2.05 -22.85 -2.24
CA ILE A 148 -1.77 -23.14 -0.83
C ILE A 148 -0.43 -23.88 -0.69
N ASN A 149 -0.18 -24.91 -1.49
CA ASN A 149 1.07 -25.67 -1.44
C ASN A 149 2.28 -24.83 -1.87
N SER A 150 2.10 -23.92 -2.84
CA SER A 150 3.15 -23.01 -3.28
C SER A 150 3.52 -22.01 -2.18
N LEU A 151 2.51 -21.43 -1.51
CA LEU A 151 2.71 -20.58 -0.34
C LEU A 151 3.33 -21.35 0.83
N LYS A 152 2.92 -22.59 1.09
CA LYS A 152 3.48 -23.44 2.15
C LYS A 152 4.97 -23.71 1.94
N LYS A 153 5.40 -23.99 0.71
CA LYS A 153 6.84 -24.14 0.40
C LYS A 153 7.63 -22.87 0.71
N MET A 154 7.08 -21.69 0.39
CA MET A 154 7.71 -20.40 0.70
C MET A 154 7.72 -20.10 2.21
N ALA A 155 6.63 -20.42 2.90
CA ALA A 155 6.49 -20.27 4.34
C ALA A 155 7.55 -21.09 5.09
N ILE A 156 7.71 -22.37 4.71
CA ILE A 156 8.74 -23.25 5.27
C ILE A 156 10.15 -22.72 4.98
N SER A 157 10.45 -22.37 3.71
CA SER A 157 11.80 -21.94 3.34
C SER A 157 12.22 -20.62 3.99
N LYS A 158 11.26 -19.76 4.31
CA LYS A 158 11.48 -18.47 4.97
C LYS A 158 11.28 -18.52 6.48
N ASN A 159 10.84 -19.66 7.02
CA ASN A 159 10.49 -19.84 8.43
C ASN A 159 9.42 -18.82 8.91
N ILE A 160 8.33 -18.68 8.14
CA ILE A 160 7.23 -17.74 8.38
C ILE A 160 5.93 -18.54 8.56
N PRO A 161 5.08 -18.26 9.56
CA PRO A 161 3.81 -18.95 9.72
C PRO A 161 2.86 -18.68 8.54
N LEU A 162 2.09 -19.71 8.19
CA LEU A 162 1.07 -19.65 7.14
C LEU A 162 -0.29 -20.05 7.71
N TYR A 163 -1.28 -19.22 7.45
CA TYR A 163 -2.67 -19.46 7.85
C TYR A 163 -3.59 -19.47 6.63
N GLN A 164 -4.65 -20.27 6.69
CA GLN A 164 -5.79 -20.19 5.78
C GLN A 164 -6.89 -19.37 6.41
N MET A 165 -7.45 -18.41 5.69
CA MET A 165 -8.64 -17.72 6.13
C MET A 165 -9.85 -18.62 6.04
N THR A 166 -10.81 -18.47 6.96
CA THR A 166 -12.11 -19.16 6.95
C THR A 166 -13.25 -18.19 7.25
N LEU A 167 -14.48 -18.54 6.87
CA LEU A 167 -15.65 -17.72 7.17
C LEU A 167 -16.03 -17.86 8.65
N SER A 168 -16.30 -16.74 9.32
CA SER A 168 -16.88 -16.76 10.66
C SER A 168 -18.36 -17.14 10.61
N GLU A 169 -18.80 -18.02 11.51
CA GLU A 169 -20.23 -18.40 11.64
C GLU A 169 -21.09 -17.31 12.31
N HIS A 170 -20.46 -16.35 12.98
CA HIS A 170 -21.14 -15.38 13.85
C HIS A 170 -20.89 -13.93 13.45
N SER A 171 -20.10 -13.67 12.41
CA SER A 171 -19.75 -12.31 11.99
C SER A 171 -19.43 -12.21 10.50
N ARG A 172 -19.41 -10.99 9.96
CA ARG A 172 -18.97 -10.71 8.57
C ARG A 172 -17.43 -10.58 8.45
N LYS A 173 -16.70 -11.26 9.33
CA LYS A 173 -15.24 -11.28 9.35
C LYS A 173 -14.72 -12.68 9.01
N LEU A 174 -13.43 -12.75 8.72
CA LEU A 174 -12.71 -13.99 8.51
C LEU A 174 -11.99 -14.41 9.79
N ASN A 175 -11.94 -15.72 10.04
CA ASN A 175 -11.06 -16.35 11.02
C ASN A 175 -9.80 -16.87 10.31
N GLU A 176 -8.80 -17.31 11.06
CA GLU A 176 -7.56 -17.89 10.53
C GLU A 176 -7.29 -19.26 11.15
N GLU A 177 -6.91 -20.22 10.31
CA GLU A 177 -6.54 -21.58 10.68
C GLU A 177 -5.10 -21.86 10.29
N THR A 178 -4.31 -22.44 11.20
CA THR A 178 -2.88 -22.67 10.96
C THR A 178 -2.66 -23.80 9.94
N ILE A 179 -1.92 -23.49 8.85
CA ILE A 179 -1.40 -24.50 7.89
C ILE A 179 0.03 -24.91 8.25
N TYR A 180 0.83 -23.95 8.74
CA TYR A 180 2.22 -24.13 9.13
C TYR A 180 2.60 -23.11 10.21
N SER A 181 3.30 -23.58 11.24
CA SER A 181 3.92 -22.74 12.26
C SER A 181 5.36 -23.23 12.49
N PRO A 182 6.37 -22.33 12.48
CA PRO A 182 7.76 -22.66 12.78
C PRO A 182 7.98 -23.42 14.10
N ASP A 183 7.15 -23.12 15.11
CA ASP A 183 7.32 -23.66 16.46
C ASP A 183 6.73 -25.08 16.63
N ASN A 184 6.00 -25.58 15.63
CA ASN A 184 5.30 -26.88 15.67
C ASN A 184 5.78 -27.86 14.57
N SER A 185 6.95 -27.62 13.96
CA SER A 185 7.52 -28.45 12.89
C SER A 185 8.78 -29.19 13.29
#